data_AF-A0A8T4ZQ30-F1
#
_entry.id   AF-A0A8T4ZQ30-F1
#
_cell.length_a   1.000
_cell.length_b   1.000
_cell.length_c   1.000
_cell.angle_alpha   90.00
_cell.angle_beta   90.00
_cell.angle_gamma   90.00
#
_symmetry.space_group_name_H-M   'P 1'
#
loop_
_entity.id
_entity.type
_entity.pdbx_description
1 polymer ?
#
loop_
_entity_poly.entity_id
_entity_poly.type
_entity_poly.pdbx_seq_one_letter_code
_entity_poly.pdbx_strand_id
1 'polypeptide(L)'
;MMVQEFIEVEDVGTFRLVAEQSPLVIRRDPYLFAQYFSSMIFINISSLEEKEVRRLFDLLRGKMIVVKNLVKASSISDFLKKIGESSPKK
;
A
#
# COMPACT_ATOMS: atom_id res chain seq x y z
N MET A 1 -13.47 -16.36 9.83
CA MET A 1 -12.79 -15.14 9.38
C MET A 1 -11.67 -15.57 8.46
N MET A 2 -11.58 -15.01 7.26
CA MET A 2 -10.40 -15.20 6.41
C MET A 2 -9.28 -14.34 7.02
N VAL A 3 -8.23 -14.99 7.53
CA VAL A 3 -7.07 -14.28 8.09
C VAL A 3 -6.27 -13.77 6.90
N GLN A 4 -6.10 -12.45 6.81
CA GLN A 4 -5.20 -11.86 5.84
C GLN A 4 -3.80 -11.88 6.44
N GLU A 5 -2.90 -12.65 5.84
CA GLU A 5 -1.51 -12.72 6.29
C GLU A 5 -0.73 -11.55 5.69
N PHE A 6 0.05 -10.87 6.54
CA PHE A 6 0.97 -9.81 6.14
C PHE A 6 2.39 -10.33 6.26
N ILE A 7 3.11 -10.33 5.15
CA ILE A 7 4.47 -10.89 5.08
C ILE A 7 5.41 -9.76 4.70
N GLU A 8 6.33 -9.46 5.60
CA GLU A 8 7.41 -8.51 5.34
C GLU A 8 8.52 -9.20 4.54
N VAL A 9 9.08 -8.48 3.57
CA VAL A 9 10.29 -8.90 2.85
C VAL A 9 11.37 -7.85 3.00
N GLU A 10 12.60 -8.29 3.16
CA GLU A 10 13.75 -7.41 3.45
C GLU A 10 14.39 -6.83 2.19
N ASP A 11 14.29 -7.54 1.05
CA ASP A 11 14.96 -7.15 -0.19
C ASP A 11 14.00 -6.73 -1.30
N VAL A 12 14.47 -5.78 -2.12
CA VAL A 12 13.71 -5.21 -3.24
C VAL A 12 13.45 -6.24 -4.34
N GLY A 13 14.33 -7.22 -4.52
CA GLY A 13 14.18 -8.25 -5.54
C GLY A 13 12.97 -9.12 -5.27
N THR A 14 12.82 -9.61 -4.03
CA THR A 14 11.67 -10.41 -3.59
C THR A 14 10.38 -9.60 -3.67
N PHE A 15 10.38 -8.35 -3.16
CA PHE A 15 9.20 -7.50 -3.27
C PHE A 15 8.79 -7.28 -4.73
N ARG A 16 9.76 -7.05 -5.61
CA ARG A 16 9.54 -6.83 -7.04
C ARG A 16 8.86 -8.03 -7.71
N LEU A 17 9.27 -9.26 -7.42
CA LEU A 17 8.67 -10.47 -8.02
C LEU A 17 7.16 -10.52 -7.77
N VAL A 18 6.74 -10.17 -6.56
CA VAL A 18 5.32 -10.12 -6.18
C VAL A 18 4.65 -8.90 -6.77
N ALA A 19 5.30 -7.74 -6.64
CA ALA A 19 4.77 -6.48 -7.10
C ALA A 19 4.50 -6.52 -8.60
N GLU A 20 5.33 -7.15 -9.42
CA GLU A 20 5.14 -7.33 -10.87
C GLU A 20 3.88 -8.11 -11.23
N GLN A 21 3.52 -9.14 -10.45
CA GLN A 21 2.30 -9.92 -10.67
C GLN A 21 1.04 -9.26 -10.07
N SER A 22 1.21 -8.41 -9.06
CA SER A 22 0.09 -7.67 -8.48
C SER A 22 -0.50 -6.67 -9.48
N PRO A 23 -1.85 -6.56 -9.58
CA PRO A 23 -2.49 -5.60 -10.46
C PRO A 23 -2.18 -4.14 -10.07
N LEU A 24 -1.92 -3.90 -8.78
CA LEU A 24 -1.53 -2.59 -8.25
C LEU A 24 -0.59 -2.74 -7.05
N VAL A 25 0.15 -1.68 -6.74
CA VAL A 25 0.94 -1.57 -5.52
C VAL A 25 0.40 -0.41 -4.70
N ILE A 26 0.14 -0.64 -3.42
CA ILE A 26 -0.35 0.39 -2.50
C ILE A 26 0.87 1.00 -1.79
N ARG A 27 1.03 2.32 -1.89
CA ARG A 27 2.02 3.07 -1.13
C ARG A 27 1.36 3.76 0.04
N ARG A 28 1.80 3.41 1.25
CA ARG A 28 1.46 4.10 2.49
C ARG A 28 2.77 4.29 3.26
N ASP A 29 3.38 5.44 3.06
CA ASP A 29 4.74 5.70 3.55
C ASP A 29 4.92 5.34 5.04
N PRO A 30 6.02 4.66 5.41
CA PRO A 30 7.16 4.25 4.54
C PRO A 30 6.97 2.89 3.83
N TYR A 31 5.77 2.33 3.79
CA TYR A 31 5.54 0.97 3.29
C TYR A 31 4.99 0.92 1.87
N LEU A 32 5.40 -0.11 1.14
CA LEU A 32 4.75 -0.54 -0.10
C LEU A 32 4.11 -1.90 0.14
N PHE A 33 2.91 -2.11 -0.41
CA PHE A 33 2.16 -3.35 -0.31
C PHE A 33 1.78 -3.87 -1.70
N ALA A 34 1.91 -5.17 -1.90
CA ALA A 34 1.46 -5.87 -3.09
C ALA A 34 0.67 -7.11 -2.67
N GLN A 35 -0.46 -7.36 -3.33
CA GLN A 35 -1.27 -8.53 -3.04
C GLN A 35 -0.74 -9.74 -3.81
N TYR A 36 -0.62 -10.87 -3.13
CA TYR A 36 -0.30 -12.15 -3.72
C TYR A 36 -1.27 -13.21 -3.19
N PHE A 37 -2.23 -13.62 -4.03
CA PHE A 37 -3.35 -14.46 -3.62
C PHE A 37 -4.06 -13.92 -2.36
N SER A 38 -4.04 -14.67 -1.26
CA SER A 38 -4.65 -14.32 0.03
C SER A 38 -3.75 -13.52 0.97
N SER A 39 -2.48 -13.28 0.58
CA SER A 39 -1.49 -12.64 1.43
C SER A 39 -1.13 -11.24 0.92
N MET A 40 -0.79 -10.35 1.85
CA MET A 40 -0.24 -9.03 1.56
C MET A 40 1.26 -9.05 1.82
N ILE A 41 2.03 -8.94 0.75
CA ILE A 41 3.48 -8.81 0.84
C ILE A 41 3.81 -7.33 0.97
N PHE A 42 4.71 -6.97 1.87
CA PHE A 42 5.10 -5.59 2.07
C PHE A 42 6.60 -5.42 2.30
N ILE A 43 7.10 -4.22 1.99
CA ILE A 43 8.48 -3.81 2.24
C ILE A 43 8.48 -2.42 2.87
N ASN A 44 9.36 -2.22 3.86
CA ASN A 44 9.64 -0.91 4.42
C ASN A 44 10.71 -0.21 3.58
N ILE A 45 10.37 0.91 2.93
CA ILE A 45 11.34 1.61 2.07
C ILE A 45 12.31 2.48 2.88
N SER A 46 12.03 2.73 4.17
CA SER A 46 12.94 3.52 5.00
C SER A 46 14.21 2.77 5.38
N SER A 47 14.23 1.44 5.23
CA SER A 47 15.40 0.59 5.47
C SER A 47 16.22 0.32 4.21
N LEU A 48 15.83 0.87 3.06
CA LEU A 48 16.47 0.64 1.77
C LEU A 48 17.42 1.77 1.39
N GLU A 49 18.38 1.49 0.52
CA GLU A 49 19.20 2.53 -0.07
C GLU A 49 18.38 3.40 -1.03
N GLU A 50 18.69 4.69 -1.09
CA GLU A 50 17.98 5.65 -1.94
C GLU A 50 17.92 5.21 -3.42
N LYS A 51 19.02 4.61 -3.90
CA LYS A 51 19.13 4.09 -5.27
C LYS A 51 18.14 2.95 -5.53
N GLU A 52 17.90 2.10 -4.54
CA GLU A 52 16.95 1.00 -4.64
C GLU A 52 15.51 1.51 -4.62
N VAL A 53 15.21 2.47 -3.73
CA VAL A 53 13.90 3.13 -3.67
C VAL A 53 13.55 3.79 -5.01
N ARG A 54 14.49 4.55 -5.60
CA ARG A 54 14.29 5.19 -6.92
C ARG A 54 13.99 4.15 -8.01
N ARG A 55 14.77 3.08 -8.09
CA ARG A 55 14.56 1.98 -9.05
C ARG A 55 13.20 1.32 -8.88
N LEU A 56 12.81 1.06 -7.62
CA LEU A 56 11.53 0.44 -7.31
C LEU A 56 10.35 1.35 -7.72
N PHE A 57 10.46 2.65 -7.46
CA PHE A 57 9.43 3.62 -7.83
C PHE A 57 9.31 3.78 -9.35
N ASP A 58 10.42 3.79 -10.08
CA ASP A 58 10.41 3.85 -11.54
C ASP A 58 9.76 2.62 -12.15
N LEU A 59 10.07 1.43 -11.62
CA LEU A 59 9.50 0.16 -12.07
C LEU A 59 7.99 0.08 -11.81
N LEU A 60 7.53 0.59 -10.67
CA LEU A 60 6.14 0.47 -10.23
C LEU A 60 5.26 1.67 -10.63
N ARG A 61 5.83 2.69 -11.29
CA ARG A 61 5.15 3.95 -11.64
C ARG A 61 3.79 3.75 -12.31
N GLY A 62 3.66 2.74 -13.17
CA GLY A 62 2.43 2.46 -13.92
C GLY A 62 1.28 1.85 -13.12
N LYS A 63 1.52 1.42 -11.87
CA LYS A 63 0.51 0.71 -11.05
C LYS A 63 0.56 1.02 -9.56
N MET A 64 1.35 2.01 -9.16
CA MET A 64 1.44 2.45 -7.77
C MET A 64 0.31 3.42 -7.43
N ILE A 65 -0.43 3.13 -6.36
CA ILE A 65 -1.47 3.98 -5.79
C ILE A 65 -0.97 4.55 -4.48
N VAL A 66 -0.92 5.88 -4.36
CA VAL A 66 -0.51 6.57 -3.14
C VAL A 66 -1.72 6.81 -2.23
N VAL A 67 -1.69 6.27 -1.02
CA VAL A 67 -2.78 6.38 -0.05
C VAL A 67 -2.65 7.65 0.78
N LYS A 68 -3.57 8.59 0.57
CA LYS A 68 -3.66 9.84 1.35
C LYS A 68 -4.33 9.64 2.72
N ASN A 69 -5.44 8.90 2.75
CA ASN A 69 -6.22 8.67 3.96
C ASN A 69 -6.92 7.30 3.90
N LEU A 70 -7.15 6.70 5.06
CA LEU A 70 -7.88 5.45 5.21
C LEU A 70 -9.12 5.72 6.06
N VAL A 71 -10.29 5.39 5.55
CA VAL A 71 -11.55 5.52 6.29
C VAL A 71 -12.09 4.13 6.57
N LYS A 72 -12.09 3.73 7.83
CA LYS A 72 -12.75 2.49 8.26
C LYS A 72 -14.24 2.79 8.49
N ALA A 73 -15.08 2.25 7.63
CA ALA A 73 -16.52 2.40 7.73
C ALA A 73 -17.23 1.06 7.55
N SER A 74 -18.33 0.86 8.27
CA SER A 74 -19.15 -0.36 8.17
C SER A 74 -20.20 -0.27 7.07
N SER A 75 -20.47 0.93 6.53
CA SER A 75 -21.42 1.18 5.45
C SER A 75 -21.09 2.48 4.70
N ILE A 76 -21.72 2.68 3.55
CA ILE A 76 -21.62 3.93 2.78
C ILE A 76 -22.12 5.12 3.62
N SER A 77 -23.22 4.95 4.36
CA SER A 77 -23.76 6.01 5.23
C SER A 77 -22.80 6.38 6.36
N ASP A 78 -22.16 5.40 6.99
CA ASP A 78 -21.12 5.62 8.00
C ASP A 78 -19.90 6.35 7.40
N PHE A 79 -19.47 5.93 6.21
CA PHE A 79 -18.39 6.59 5.47
C PHE A 79 -18.68 8.07 5.19
N LEU A 80 -19.87 8.38 4.66
CA LEU A 80 -20.26 9.74 4.31
C LEU A 80 -20.33 10.66 5.54
N LYS A 81 -20.80 10.16 6.69
CA LYS A 81 -20.78 10.92 7.95
C LYS A 81 -19.34 11.26 8.36
N LYS A 82 -18.46 10.26 8.39
CA LYS A 82 -17.05 10.44 8.80
C LYS A 82 -16.31 11.41 7.88
N ILE A 83 -16.54 11.33 6.56
CA ILE A 83 -15.88 12.24 5.62
C ILE A 83 -16.44 13.67 5.71
N GLY A 84 -17.74 13.82 5.98
CA GLY A 84 -18.40 15.11 6.17
C GLY A 84 -17.95 15.83 7.45
N GLU A 85 -17.70 15.09 8.53
CA GLU A 85 -17.19 15.61 9.81
C GLU A 85 -15.70 15.97 9.77
N SER A 86 -14.92 15.33 8.88
CA SER A 86 -13.47 15.54 8.73
C SER A 86 -13.10 16.75 7.86
N SER A 87 -14.08 17.39 7.23
CA SER A 87 -13.86 18.64 6.47
C SER A 87 -13.85 19.80 7.46
N PRO A 88 -12.81 20.66 7.49
CA PRO A 88 -12.80 21.80 8.41
C PRO A 88 -14.05 22.64 8.15
N LYS A 89 -14.80 22.96 9.21
CA LYS A 89 -15.83 24.00 9.14
C LYS A 89 -15.14 25.26 8.62
N LYS A 90 -15.51 25.68 7.41
CA LYS A 90 -15.12 27.00 6.88
C LYS A 90 -15.65 28.10 7.79
#